data_AF-A0A093RNY3-F1
#
_entry.id   AF-A0A093RNY3-F1
#
_cell.length_a   1.000
_cell.length_b   1.000
_cell.length_c   1.000
_cell.angle_alpha   90.00
_cell.angle_beta   90.00
_cell.angle_gamma   90.00
#
_symmetry.space_group_name_H-M   'P 1'
#
loop_
_entity.id
_entity.type
_entity.pdbx_description
1 polymer ?
#
loop_
_entity_poly.entity_id
_entity_poly.type
_entity_poly.pdbx_seq_one_letter_code
_entity_poly.pdbx_strand_id
1 'polypeptide(L)'
;RDMGQEKRRVRTLNFRRANLQFFKQLEDGIPWETALRDKGGGHSWQLFKDIFLRAQELSIPTRKKLGKKCRRPAWLSKDLLVKLKCKKEMHRQWNQGCVSWEEYRDTPWMCRDGIRKAKAQLEVNLARDVKNNKMTFYKYVGQKRKIKEKVPPLVNKTGELVTTNVGKAKVLNNFFVSVFNG
;
A
#
# COMPACT_ATOMS: atom_id res chain seq x y z
N ARG A 1 -26.47 -5.41 -20.51
CA ARG A 1 -26.44 -6.36 -19.37
C ARG A 1 -25.18 -6.07 -18.57
N ASP A 2 -25.33 -5.34 -17.47
CA ASP A 2 -24.23 -4.93 -16.60
C ASP A 2 -23.82 -6.13 -15.74
N MET A 3 -22.82 -6.89 -16.20
CA MET A 3 -22.25 -7.99 -15.44
C MET A 3 -21.41 -7.37 -14.32
N GLY A 4 -22.08 -7.09 -13.20
CA GLY A 4 -21.47 -6.65 -11.96
C GLY A 4 -20.29 -7.55 -11.64
N GLN A 5 -19.07 -7.00 -11.78
CA GLN A 5 -17.85 -7.69 -11.40
C GLN A 5 -17.93 -8.03 -9.92
N GLU A 6 -18.29 -9.27 -9.62
CA GLU A 6 -18.24 -9.80 -8.28
C GLU A 6 -16.78 -9.86 -7.85
N LYS A 7 -16.35 -8.79 -7.16
CA LYS A 7 -14.98 -8.64 -6.70
C LYS A 7 -14.67 -9.83 -5.82
N ARG A 8 -13.74 -10.71 -6.24
CA ARG A 8 -13.14 -11.74 -5.37
C ARG A 8 -12.77 -11.08 -4.04
N ARG A 9 -13.56 -11.36 -2.99
CA ARG A 9 -13.40 -10.76 -1.67
C ARG A 9 -12.24 -11.46 -0.96
N VAL A 10 -11.02 -11.14 -1.38
CA VAL A 10 -9.80 -11.68 -0.75
C VAL A 10 -9.78 -11.24 0.71
N ARG A 11 -9.95 -12.21 1.62
CA ARG A 11 -9.73 -12.01 3.06
C ARG A 11 -8.23 -12.03 3.31
N THR A 12 -7.74 -11.15 4.17
CA THR A 12 -6.33 -11.12 4.56
C THR A 12 -6.25 -11.08 6.08
N LEU A 13 -5.31 -11.81 6.67
CA LEU A 13 -5.08 -11.82 8.11
C LEU A 13 -4.71 -10.40 8.60
N ASN A 14 -5.26 -10.01 9.75
CA ASN A 14 -5.01 -8.72 10.35
C ASN A 14 -4.04 -8.85 11.54
N PHE A 15 -2.75 -8.95 11.24
CA PHE A 15 -1.70 -9.11 12.25
C PHE A 15 -1.65 -8.00 13.32
N ARG A 16 -2.19 -6.81 13.04
CA ARG A 16 -2.30 -5.72 14.04
C ARG A 16 -3.28 -6.03 15.18
N ARG A 17 -4.20 -6.96 14.97
CA ARG A 17 -5.20 -7.39 15.96
C ARG A 17 -5.00 -8.87 16.34
N ALA A 18 -3.83 -9.42 16.05
CA ALA A 18 -3.52 -10.80 16.41
C ALA A 18 -3.39 -10.94 17.93
N ASN A 19 -4.03 -11.97 18.50
CA ASN A 19 -3.77 -12.35 19.88
C ASN A 19 -2.60 -13.35 19.91
N LEU A 20 -1.37 -12.82 20.00
CA LEU A 20 -0.17 -13.64 19.97
C LEU A 20 0.03 -14.47 21.26
N GLN A 21 -0.54 -14.03 22.39
CA GLN A 21 -0.49 -14.81 23.63
C GLN A 21 -1.33 -16.08 23.50
N PHE A 22 -2.55 -15.96 22.97
CA PHE A 22 -3.41 -17.11 22.68
C PHE A 22 -2.81 -18.03 21.61
N PHE A 23 -2.16 -17.46 20.60
CA PHE A 23 -1.45 -18.26 19.59
C PHE A 23 -0.35 -19.12 20.21
N LYS A 24 0.49 -18.56 21.09
CA LYS A 24 1.52 -19.31 21.80
C LYS A 24 0.93 -20.40 22.69
N GLN A 25 -0.13 -20.10 23.43
CA GLN A 25 -0.81 -21.10 24.26
C GLN A 25 -1.32 -22.31 23.46
N LEU A 26 -1.80 -22.07 22.22
CA LEU A 26 -2.24 -23.14 21.33
C LEU A 26 -1.06 -23.98 20.80
N GLU A 27 0.11 -23.39 20.58
CA GLU A 27 1.30 -24.13 20.13
C GLU A 27 1.99 -24.88 21.26
N ASP A 28 2.09 -24.27 22.44
CA ASP A 28 2.73 -24.83 23.64
C ASP A 28 1.90 -25.97 24.25
N GLY A 29 0.57 -25.97 24.04
CA GLY A 29 -0.33 -27.02 24.52
C GLY A 29 -0.27 -28.33 23.73
N ILE A 30 0.55 -28.41 22.68
CA ILE A 30 0.60 -29.57 21.78
C ILE A 30 1.82 -30.44 22.12
N PRO A 31 1.63 -31.73 22.44
CA PRO A 31 2.73 -32.64 22.75
C PRO A 31 3.43 -33.10 21.46
N TRP A 32 4.23 -32.22 20.87
CA TRP A 32 4.91 -32.43 19.58
C TRP A 32 5.74 -33.71 19.53
N GLU A 33 6.41 -34.06 20.63
CA GLU A 33 7.20 -35.30 20.72
C GLU A 33 6.36 -36.57 20.58
N THR A 34 5.08 -36.53 20.97
CA THR A 34 4.17 -37.67 20.81
C THR A 34 3.49 -37.60 19.45
N ALA A 35 3.07 -36.40 19.02
CA ALA A 35 2.38 -36.19 17.75
C ALA A 35 3.23 -36.52 16.50
N LEU A 36 4.57 -36.46 16.64
CA LEU A 36 5.53 -36.66 15.55
C LEU A 36 6.33 -37.97 15.65
N ARG A 37 6.22 -38.72 16.77
CA ARG A 37 7.08 -39.87 17.10
C ARG A 37 7.13 -40.95 16.02
N ASP A 38 6.00 -41.23 15.37
CA ASP A 38 5.84 -42.34 14.44
C ASP A 38 5.57 -41.89 12.99
N LYS A 39 5.81 -40.61 12.68
CA LYS A 39 5.49 -40.02 11.37
C LYS A 39 6.75 -39.71 10.56
N GLY A 40 6.75 -40.13 9.30
CA GLY A 40 7.80 -39.76 8.35
C GLY A 40 7.85 -38.24 8.12
N GLY A 41 9.03 -37.70 7.79
CA GLY A 41 9.28 -36.24 7.75
C GLY A 41 8.27 -35.42 6.92
N GLY A 42 7.79 -35.95 5.79
CA GLY A 42 6.75 -35.29 4.99
C GLY A 42 5.39 -35.22 5.68
N HIS A 43 4.98 -36.28 6.37
CA HIS A 43 3.71 -36.33 7.11
C HIS A 43 3.77 -35.49 8.39
N SER A 44 4.91 -35.52 9.08
CA SER A 44 5.21 -34.65 10.22
C SER A 44 5.13 -33.17 9.85
N TRP A 45 5.70 -32.79 8.70
CA TRP A 45 5.64 -31.42 8.21
C TRP A 45 4.23 -30.98 7.81
N GLN A 46 3.42 -31.87 7.21
CA GLN A 46 2.04 -31.56 6.87
C GLN A 46 1.18 -31.37 8.12
N LEU A 47 1.35 -32.23 9.12
CA LEU A 47 0.66 -32.12 10.40
C LEU A 47 0.98 -30.79 11.11
N PHE A 48 2.27 -30.43 11.14
CA PHE A 48 2.71 -29.16 11.71
C PHE A 48 2.04 -27.98 11.00
N LYS A 49 2.04 -27.95 9.65
CA LYS A 49 1.38 -26.88 8.89
C LYS A 49 -0.10 -26.78 9.22
N ASP A 50 -0.81 -27.91 9.27
CA ASP A 50 -2.25 -27.91 9.49
C ASP A 50 -2.60 -27.35 10.87
N ILE A 51 -1.85 -27.75 11.90
CA ILE A 51 -1.99 -27.25 13.27
C ILE A 51 -1.67 -25.75 13.33
N PHE A 52 -0.55 -25.34 12.73
CA PHE A 52 -0.12 -23.94 12.69
C PHE A 52 -1.16 -23.05 12.01
N LEU A 53 -1.70 -23.50 10.86
CA LEU A 53 -2.73 -22.76 10.13
C LEU A 53 -4.04 -22.67 10.94
N ARG A 54 -4.42 -23.71 11.67
CA ARG A 54 -5.57 -23.65 12.59
C ARG A 54 -5.36 -22.66 13.73
N ALA A 55 -4.19 -22.69 14.38
CA ALA A 55 -3.85 -21.73 15.42
C ALA A 55 -3.87 -20.29 14.88
N GLN A 56 -3.41 -20.10 13.64
CA GLN A 56 -3.41 -18.81 12.94
C GLN A 56 -4.83 -18.31 12.67
N GLU A 57 -5.74 -19.18 12.24
CA GLU A 57 -7.14 -18.83 12.00
C GLU A 57 -7.88 -18.42 13.27
N LEU A 58 -7.61 -19.11 14.39
CA LEU A 58 -8.24 -18.81 15.68
C LEU A 58 -7.69 -17.53 16.33
N SER A 59 -6.40 -17.26 16.16
CA SER A 59 -5.70 -16.18 16.86
C SER A 59 -5.66 -14.86 16.09
N ILE A 60 -5.78 -14.91 14.75
CA ILE A 60 -5.62 -13.74 13.90
C ILE A 60 -6.93 -13.45 13.14
N PRO A 61 -7.68 -12.40 13.54
CA PRO A 61 -8.91 -12.07 12.85
C PRO A 61 -8.63 -11.68 11.39
N THR A 62 -9.51 -12.13 10.49
CA THR A 62 -9.43 -11.74 9.08
C THR A 62 -10.04 -10.36 8.88
N ARG A 63 -9.40 -9.54 8.04
CA ARG A 63 -9.99 -8.29 7.55
C ARG A 63 -10.34 -8.43 6.08
N LYS A 64 -11.48 -7.83 5.71
CA LYS A 64 -11.80 -7.60 4.30
C LYS A 64 -10.73 -6.67 3.75
N LYS A 65 -9.97 -7.13 2.75
CA LYS A 65 -9.11 -6.22 2.00
C LYS A 65 -10.05 -5.31 1.22
N LEU A 66 -10.29 -4.11 1.75
CA LEU A 66 -10.88 -3.05 0.95
C LEU A 66 -9.90 -2.82 -0.18
N GLY A 67 -10.21 -3.38 -1.35
CA GLY A 67 -9.49 -3.05 -2.57
C GLY A 67 -9.62 -1.56 -2.72
N LYS A 68 -8.55 -0.81 -2.38
CA LYS A 68 -8.45 0.58 -2.83
C LYS A 68 -8.75 0.50 -4.32
N LYS A 69 -9.84 1.14 -4.75
CA LYS A 69 -10.15 1.27 -6.17
C LYS A 69 -8.95 2.03 -6.71
N CYS A 70 -7.96 1.30 -7.22
CA CYS A 70 -6.73 1.89 -7.74
C CYS A 70 -7.17 2.68 -8.96
N ARG A 71 -7.47 3.96 -8.74
CA ARG A 71 -7.79 4.87 -9.83
C ARG A 71 -6.59 4.82 -10.76
N ARG A 72 -6.89 4.67 -12.04
CA ARG A 72 -5.89 4.70 -13.10
C ARG A 72 -5.03 5.95 -12.92
N PRO A 73 -3.69 5.83 -12.79
CA PRO A 73 -2.83 6.99 -12.69
C PRO A 73 -2.99 7.88 -13.92
N ALA A 74 -2.94 9.20 -13.74
CA ALA A 74 -3.14 10.16 -14.83
C ALA A 74 -2.11 10.03 -15.96
N TRP A 75 -0.89 9.54 -15.66
CA TRP A 75 0.15 9.29 -16.65
C TRP A 75 -0.04 7.97 -17.44
N LEU A 76 -0.96 7.10 -17.03
CA LEU A 76 -1.08 5.76 -17.64
C LEU A 76 -1.99 5.81 -18.87
N SER A 77 -1.41 5.94 -20.07
CA SER A 77 -2.15 5.88 -21.35
C SER A 77 -2.60 4.46 -21.71
N LYS A 78 -3.52 4.31 -22.68
CA LYS A 78 -4.01 2.99 -23.12
C LYS A 78 -2.87 2.19 -23.77
N ASP A 79 -2.06 2.86 -24.60
CA ASP A 79 -0.87 2.30 -25.24
C ASP A 79 0.15 1.76 -24.21
N LEU A 80 0.48 2.55 -23.18
CA LEU A 80 1.42 2.13 -22.13
C LEU A 80 0.90 0.91 -21.34
N LEU A 81 -0.43 0.79 -21.21
CA LEU A 81 -1.05 -0.36 -20.57
C LEU A 81 -0.93 -1.64 -21.43
N VAL A 82 -0.97 -1.52 -22.75
CA VAL A 82 -0.68 -2.64 -23.67
C VAL A 82 0.79 -3.06 -23.52
N LYS A 83 1.73 -2.12 -23.57
CA LYS A 83 3.17 -2.39 -23.36
C LYS A 83 3.45 -3.11 -22.03
N LEU A 84 2.80 -2.65 -20.95
CA LEU A 84 2.89 -3.31 -19.63
C LEU A 84 2.36 -4.74 -19.62
N LYS A 85 1.27 -5.03 -20.36
CA LYS A 85 0.75 -6.39 -20.52
C LYS A 85 1.71 -7.26 -21.32
N CYS A 86 2.22 -6.76 -22.45
CA CYS A 86 3.21 -7.48 -23.26
C CYS A 86 4.45 -7.85 -22.44
N LYS A 87 5.00 -6.92 -21.66
CA LYS A 87 6.11 -7.21 -20.74
C LYS A 87 5.77 -8.31 -19.74
N LYS A 88 4.57 -8.27 -19.15
CA LYS A 88 4.15 -9.27 -18.17
C LYS A 88 4.06 -10.66 -18.79
N GLU A 89 3.54 -10.74 -20.00
CA GLU A 89 3.43 -11.98 -20.76
C GLU A 89 4.81 -12.53 -21.15
N MET A 90 5.68 -11.67 -21.67
CA MET A 90 7.07 -12.05 -21.98
C MET A 90 7.83 -12.56 -20.75
N HIS A 91 7.64 -11.94 -19.59
CA HIS A 91 8.22 -12.45 -18.34
C HIS A 91 7.66 -13.82 -17.94
N ARG A 92 6.37 -14.10 -18.23
CA ARG A 92 5.78 -15.42 -17.99
C ARG A 92 6.41 -16.47 -18.91
N GLN A 93 6.57 -16.15 -20.19
CA GLN A 93 7.16 -17.04 -21.19
C GLN A 93 8.65 -17.30 -20.92
N TRP A 94 9.41 -16.27 -20.52
CA TRP A 94 10.80 -16.42 -20.08
C TRP A 94 10.93 -17.32 -18.85
N ASN A 95 10.08 -17.12 -17.83
CA ASN A 95 10.04 -18.00 -16.65
C ASN A 95 9.66 -19.46 -16.98
N GLN A 96 8.99 -19.69 -18.11
CA GLN A 96 8.60 -21.02 -18.60
C GLN A 96 9.64 -21.61 -19.58
N GLY A 97 10.72 -20.88 -19.88
CA GLY A 97 11.76 -21.32 -20.83
C GLY A 97 11.36 -21.22 -22.31
N CYS A 98 10.24 -20.56 -22.63
CA CYS A 98 9.74 -20.45 -24.00
C CYS A 98 10.36 -19.30 -24.82
N VAL A 99 11.13 -18.41 -24.18
CA VAL A 99 11.69 -17.19 -24.78
C VAL A 99 13.15 -17.06 -24.36
N SER A 100 14.03 -16.71 -25.30
CA SER A 100 15.46 -16.56 -25.01
C SER A 100 15.71 -15.31 -24.16
N TRP A 101 16.87 -15.27 -23.49
CA TRP A 101 17.25 -14.08 -22.74
C TRP A 101 17.46 -12.86 -23.66
N GLU A 102 17.97 -13.05 -24.89
CA GLU A 102 18.18 -11.95 -25.84
C GLU A 102 16.85 -11.27 -26.20
N GLU A 103 15.79 -12.04 -26.47
CA GLU A 103 14.47 -11.52 -26.81
C GLU A 103 13.80 -10.81 -25.62
N TYR A 104 14.08 -11.27 -24.40
CA TYR A 104 13.52 -10.68 -23.19
C TYR A 104 14.23 -9.39 -22.77
N ARG A 105 15.55 -9.29 -22.94
CA ARG A 105 16.41 -8.27 -22.29
C ARG A 105 15.92 -6.83 -22.48
N ASP A 106 15.53 -6.47 -23.70
CA ASP A 106 15.21 -5.07 -24.04
C ASP A 106 13.77 -4.68 -23.67
N THR A 107 12.87 -5.65 -23.57
CA THR A 107 11.44 -5.43 -23.31
C THR A 107 11.17 -4.71 -21.98
N PRO A 108 11.81 -5.10 -20.84
CA PRO A 108 11.71 -4.37 -19.58
C PRO A 108 12.24 -2.94 -19.66
N TRP A 109 13.32 -2.69 -20.41
CA TRP A 109 13.92 -1.36 -20.55
C TRP A 109 13.00 -0.42 -21.29
N MET A 110 12.48 -0.84 -22.45
CA MET A 110 11.54 -0.05 -23.24
C MET A 110 10.26 0.30 -22.46
N CYS A 111 9.75 -0.63 -21.67
CA CYS A 111 8.60 -0.37 -20.79
C CYS A 111 8.93 0.64 -19.68
N ARG A 112 10.11 0.53 -19.06
CA ARG A 112 10.55 1.47 -18.01
C ARG A 112 10.74 2.88 -18.58
N ASP A 113 11.35 2.99 -19.75
CA ASP A 113 11.53 4.26 -20.45
C ASP A 113 10.19 4.92 -20.80
N GLY A 114 9.25 4.15 -21.38
CA GLY A 114 7.90 4.64 -21.64
C GLY A 114 7.17 5.16 -20.40
N ILE A 115 7.33 4.49 -19.25
CA ILE A 115 6.77 4.96 -17.98
C ILE A 115 7.44 6.26 -17.52
N ARG A 116 8.77 6.38 -17.66
CA ARG A 116 9.51 7.59 -17.30
C ARG A 116 9.06 8.77 -18.15
N LYS A 117 9.00 8.61 -19.47
CA LYS A 117 8.52 9.63 -20.42
C LYS A 117 7.07 10.05 -20.14
N ALA A 118 6.16 9.10 -19.91
CA ALA A 118 4.77 9.41 -19.62
C ALA A 118 4.58 10.19 -18.31
N LYS A 119 5.37 9.88 -17.28
CA LYS A 119 5.37 10.64 -16.01
C LYS A 119 5.93 12.05 -16.20
N ALA A 120 7.04 12.20 -16.91
CA ALA A 120 7.62 13.50 -17.22
C ALA A 120 6.65 14.38 -18.02
N GLN A 121 5.97 13.81 -19.02
CA GLN A 121 4.98 14.54 -19.82
C GLN A 121 3.79 15.00 -18.98
N LEU A 122 3.32 14.17 -18.04
CA LEU A 122 2.27 14.59 -17.11
C LEU A 122 2.70 15.80 -16.27
N GLU A 123 3.94 15.78 -15.76
CA GLU A 123 4.49 16.89 -14.96
C GLU A 123 4.61 18.18 -15.78
N VAL A 124 5.09 18.09 -17.03
CA VAL A 124 5.14 19.23 -17.96
C VAL A 124 3.74 19.78 -18.24
N ASN A 125 2.75 18.91 -18.49
CA ASN A 125 1.38 19.33 -18.74
C ASN A 125 0.77 20.03 -17.52
N LEU A 126 1.02 19.49 -16.31
CA LEU A 126 0.58 20.11 -15.06
C LEU A 126 1.23 21.46 -14.83
N ALA A 127 2.53 21.62 -15.14
CA ALA A 127 3.25 22.88 -15.01
C ALA A 127 2.72 23.96 -15.98
N ARG A 128 2.45 23.57 -17.23
CA ARG A 128 1.86 24.47 -18.24
C ARG A 128 0.45 24.93 -17.86
N ASP A 129 -0.35 24.05 -17.29
CA ASP A 129 -1.74 24.33 -16.92
C ASP A 129 -1.91 24.96 -15.53
N VAL A 130 -0.81 25.33 -14.84
CA VAL A 130 -0.89 25.96 -13.50
C VAL A 130 -1.76 27.21 -13.53
N LYS A 131 -1.69 28.02 -14.60
CA LYS A 131 -2.46 29.27 -14.69
C LYS A 131 -3.98 29.01 -14.67
N ASN A 132 -4.45 27.97 -15.35
CA ASN A 132 -5.88 27.66 -15.44
C ASN A 132 -6.34 26.73 -14.31
N ASN A 133 -5.47 25.87 -13.79
CA ASN A 133 -5.83 24.80 -12.86
C ASN A 133 -4.78 24.58 -11.75
N LYS A 134 -4.57 25.62 -10.94
CA LYS A 134 -3.65 25.59 -9.79
C LYS A 134 -3.90 24.40 -8.85
N MET A 135 -5.16 24.02 -8.66
CA MET A 135 -5.55 22.99 -7.69
C MET A 135 -5.02 21.59 -8.06
N THR A 136 -5.01 21.23 -9.34
CA THR A 136 -4.50 19.91 -9.76
C THR A 136 -3.00 19.80 -9.60
N PHE A 137 -2.26 20.88 -9.87
CA PHE A 137 -0.82 20.96 -9.64
C PHE A 137 -0.47 20.79 -8.15
N TYR A 138 -1.06 21.58 -7.25
CA TYR A 138 -0.78 21.45 -5.82
C TYR A 138 -1.22 20.10 -5.25
N LYS A 139 -2.32 19.53 -5.76
CA LYS A 139 -2.73 18.15 -5.41
C LYS A 139 -1.70 17.11 -5.84
N TYR A 140 -1.10 17.26 -7.03
CA TYR A 140 -0.02 16.38 -7.49
C TYR A 140 1.22 16.49 -6.61
N VAL A 141 1.66 17.72 -6.32
CA VAL A 141 2.81 17.99 -5.42
C VAL A 141 2.57 17.38 -4.04
N GLY A 142 1.39 17.61 -3.44
CA GLY A 142 1.03 17.04 -2.15
C GLY A 142 0.99 15.51 -2.12
N GLN A 143 0.67 14.84 -3.24
CA GLN A 143 0.76 13.38 -3.35
C GLN A 143 2.20 12.86 -3.43
N LYS A 144 3.13 13.66 -3.97
CA LYS A 144 4.54 13.29 -4.14
C LYS A 144 5.39 13.54 -2.90
N ARG A 145 4.95 14.43 -2.01
CA ARG A 145 5.61 14.66 -0.72
C ARG A 145 5.64 13.36 0.10
N LYS A 146 6.84 12.86 0.38
CA LYS A 146 7.08 11.66 1.19
C LYS A 146 6.69 11.89 2.66
N ILE A 147 7.03 13.07 3.17
CA ILE A 147 6.66 13.53 4.50
C ILE A 147 5.42 14.39 4.35
N LYS A 148 4.33 13.97 4.99
CA LYS A 148 3.22 14.86 5.28
C LYS A 148 3.56 15.50 6.61
N GLU A 149 4.26 16.63 6.58
CA GLU A 149 4.45 17.42 7.78
C GLU A 149 3.06 17.71 8.33
N LYS A 150 2.75 17.07 9.45
CA LYS A 150 1.61 17.51 10.24
C LYS A 150 2.10 18.75 10.95
N VAL A 151 1.34 19.84 10.81
CA VAL A 151 1.53 21.00 11.67
C VAL A 151 1.60 20.48 13.11
N PRO A 152 2.68 20.76 13.85
CA PRO A 152 2.79 20.37 15.24
C PRO A 152 1.54 20.84 15.98
N PRO A 153 1.04 20.06 16.95
CA PRO A 153 -0.04 20.51 17.79
C PRO A 153 0.26 21.90 18.36
N LEU A 154 -0.69 22.82 18.23
CA LEU A 154 -0.51 24.20 18.71
C LEU A 154 -0.42 24.20 20.23
N VAL A 155 0.54 24.97 20.75
CA VAL A 155 0.72 25.24 22.18
C VAL A 155 0.26 26.67 22.48
N ASN A 156 -0.45 26.86 23.58
CA ASN A 156 -0.83 28.19 24.04
C ASN A 156 0.38 28.93 24.68
N LYS A 157 0.20 30.20 25.05
CA LYS A 157 1.24 30.98 25.75
C LYS A 157 1.66 30.36 27.09
N THR A 158 0.79 29.53 27.67
CA THR A 158 0.98 28.80 28.92
C THR A 158 1.74 27.48 28.74
N GLY A 159 2.07 27.09 27.50
CA GLY A 159 2.79 25.84 27.18
C GLY A 159 1.92 24.58 27.08
N GLU A 160 0.59 24.71 27.15
CA GLU A 160 -0.34 23.58 27.07
C GLU A 160 -0.78 23.28 25.64
N LEU A 161 -0.94 21.98 25.35
CA LEU A 161 -1.40 21.46 24.07
C LEU A 161 -2.88 21.81 23.81
N VAL A 162 -3.14 22.53 22.74
CA VAL A 162 -4.49 22.95 22.38
C VAL A 162 -5.16 21.92 21.47
N THR A 163 -6.14 21.20 22.03
CA THR A 163 -6.91 20.17 21.30
C THR A 163 -8.15 20.76 20.61
N THR A 164 -8.81 21.73 21.24
CA THR A 164 -10.07 22.35 20.77
C THR A 164 -9.88 23.31 19.60
N ASN A 165 -10.74 23.24 18.58
CA ASN A 165 -10.69 24.10 17.39
C ASN A 165 -10.76 25.60 17.74
N VAL A 166 -11.62 25.98 18.69
CA VAL A 166 -11.74 27.37 19.18
C VAL A 166 -10.44 27.85 19.82
N GLY A 167 -9.79 27.01 20.62
CA GLY A 167 -8.51 27.33 21.24
C GLY A 167 -7.42 27.58 20.20
N LYS A 168 -7.36 26.72 19.16
CA LYS A 168 -6.39 26.86 18.06
C LYS A 168 -6.57 28.19 17.32
N ALA A 169 -7.82 28.58 17.05
CA ALA A 169 -8.14 29.86 16.41
C ALA A 169 -7.68 31.06 17.26
N LYS A 170 -7.88 31.03 18.58
CA LYS A 170 -7.40 32.09 19.49
C LYS A 170 -5.88 32.20 19.50
N VAL A 171 -5.17 31.08 19.59
CA VAL A 171 -3.69 31.09 19.57
C VAL A 171 -3.15 31.69 18.27
N LEU A 172 -3.71 31.29 17.13
CA LEU A 172 -3.33 31.83 15.83
C LEU A 172 -3.66 33.33 15.73
N ASN A 173 -4.87 33.75 16.13
CA ASN A 173 -5.27 35.15 16.08
C ASN A 173 -4.36 36.05 16.93
N ASN A 174 -4.01 35.60 18.14
CA ASN A 174 -3.10 36.33 19.02
C ASN A 174 -1.70 36.47 18.40
N PHE A 175 -1.21 35.43 17.72
CA PHE A 175 0.06 35.49 17.00
C PHE A 175 0.01 36.49 15.84
N PHE A 176 -1.05 36.43 15.02
CA PHE A 176 -1.25 37.38 13.92
C PHE A 176 -1.29 38.83 14.43
N VAL A 177 -2.11 39.14 15.44
CA VAL A 177 -2.17 40.48 16.03
C VAL A 177 -0.81 40.94 16.54
N SER A 178 -0.02 40.06 17.16
CA SER A 178 1.32 40.40 17.66
C SER A 178 2.33 40.73 16.55
N VAL A 179 2.18 40.18 15.35
CA VAL A 179 3.09 40.44 14.21
C VAL A 179 2.75 41.74 13.49
N PHE A 180 1.47 42.15 13.51
CA PHE A 180 0.97 43.33 12.79
C PHE A 180 0.77 44.57 13.65
N ASN A 181 0.75 44.43 14.97
CA ASN A 181 0.67 45.56 15.92
C ASN A 181 2.03 45.89 16.57
N GLY A 182 3.14 45.61 15.85
CA GLY A 182 4.50 45.99 16.23
C GLY A 182 4.92 47.28 15.55
#